data_AF-A0A2E1Q192-F1
#
_entry.id   AF-A0A2E1Q192-F1
#
_cell.length_a   1.000
_cell.length_b   1.000
_cell.length_c   1.000
_cell.angle_alpha   90.00
_cell.angle_beta   90.00
_cell.angle_gamma   90.00
#
_symmetry.space_group_name_H-M   'P 1'
#
loop_
_entity.id
_entity.type
_entity.pdbx_description
1 polymer ?
#
loop_
_entity_poly.entity_id
_entity_poly.type
_entity_poly.pdbx_seq_one_letter_code
_entity_poly.pdbx_strand_id
1 'polypeptide(L)'
;MSFQPEYSEFLKKELARLDSGNADENKRARVVREKIMAVCNAPENPTYTKNLPENYGAVNVTARYRLFFKTHKEHNIVFFAWINDETAIHSSGDHGDSYQEFRRKLSNGEIEKYQHIVIDEERYTFNGAWGNSYIYIEYSRHYSNNTRLRSSGSLSLTQIKDREYQISSIEVDEEEKGLASDLLSRTFDRADKDGITVTFDLFLKTRNLDKSRHLLQKYDFEIFETDSDYELWIRNPKH
;
A
#
# COMPACT_ATOMS: atom_id res chain seq x y z
N MET A 1 -5.35 -10.04 -0.57
CA MET A 1 -4.53 -8.80 -0.53
C MET A 1 -4.21 -8.50 0.92
N SER A 2 -2.96 -8.19 1.27
CA SER A 2 -2.55 -7.84 2.65
C SER A 2 -2.60 -6.32 2.82
N PHE A 3 -3.19 -5.85 3.92
CA PHE A 3 -3.25 -4.42 4.22
C PHE A 3 -1.88 -3.88 4.62
N GLN A 4 -1.66 -2.59 4.41
CA GLN A 4 -0.41 -1.92 4.75
C GLN A 4 -0.49 -1.27 6.12
N PRO A 5 0.52 -1.49 6.99
CA PRO A 5 0.56 -0.81 8.26
C PRO A 5 1.02 0.64 8.07
N GLU A 6 0.23 1.56 8.58
CA GLU A 6 0.65 2.93 8.86
C GLU A 6 0.72 3.14 10.37
N TYR A 7 1.67 3.94 10.81
CA TYR A 7 1.88 4.18 12.23
C TYR A 7 1.72 5.66 12.51
N SER A 8 0.94 5.98 13.53
CA SER A 8 1.02 7.29 14.18
C SER A 8 2.45 7.59 14.64
N GLU A 9 2.82 8.87 14.69
CA GLU A 9 4.08 9.31 15.30
C GLU A 9 4.16 8.89 16.77
N PHE A 10 3.02 8.88 17.47
CA PHE A 10 2.95 8.34 18.82
C PHE A 10 3.43 6.88 18.87
N LEU A 11 2.85 5.99 18.04
CA LEU A 11 3.21 4.59 18.05
C LEU A 11 4.66 4.37 17.58
N LYS A 12 5.16 5.15 16.62
CA LYS A 12 6.57 5.10 16.21
C LYS A 12 7.50 5.40 17.39
N LYS A 13 7.23 6.48 18.13
CA LYS A 13 8.01 6.87 19.32
C LYS A 13 7.94 5.79 20.40
N GLU A 14 6.76 5.24 20.64
CA GLU A 14 6.59 4.21 21.66
C GLU A 14 7.31 2.90 21.28
N LEU A 15 7.24 2.46 20.01
CA LEU A 15 8.01 1.30 19.55
C LEU A 15 9.52 1.53 19.71
N ALA A 16 10.03 2.72 19.33
CA ALA A 16 11.44 3.05 19.50
C ALA A 16 11.87 3.06 20.98
N ARG A 17 11.00 3.55 21.87
CA ARG A 17 11.21 3.50 23.32
C ARG A 17 11.26 2.07 23.82
N LEU A 18 10.32 1.22 23.40
CA LEU A 18 10.27 -0.19 23.79
C LEU A 18 11.49 -0.98 23.31
N ASP A 19 11.98 -0.72 22.10
CA ASP A 19 13.18 -1.36 21.56
C ASP A 19 14.46 -0.95 22.32
N SER A 20 14.48 0.28 22.85
CA SER A 20 15.58 0.78 23.68
C SER A 20 15.44 0.39 25.15
N GLY A 21 14.36 -0.31 25.50
CA GLY A 21 13.97 -0.65 26.85
C GLY A 21 14.65 -1.92 27.39
N ASN A 22 14.14 -2.41 28.51
CA ASN A 22 14.63 -3.67 29.11
C ASN A 22 14.14 -4.91 28.32
N ALA A 23 14.51 -6.11 28.78
CA ALA A 23 14.16 -7.37 28.09
C ALA A 23 12.65 -7.60 27.94
N ASP A 24 11.85 -7.21 28.93
CA ASP A 24 10.39 -7.35 28.88
C ASP A 24 9.76 -6.35 27.91
N GLU A 25 10.32 -5.13 27.84
CA GLU A 25 9.87 -4.11 26.90
C GLU A 25 10.18 -4.48 25.46
N ASN A 26 11.39 -5.00 25.22
CA ASN A 26 11.79 -5.56 23.92
C ASN A 26 10.88 -6.72 23.50
N LYS A 27 10.57 -7.62 24.43
CA LYS A 27 9.63 -8.72 24.20
C LYS A 27 8.24 -8.17 23.85
N ARG A 28 7.77 -7.14 24.54
CA ARG A 28 6.51 -6.45 24.22
C ARG A 28 6.55 -5.86 22.81
N ALA A 29 7.60 -5.14 22.43
CA ALA A 29 7.76 -4.59 21.08
C ALA A 29 7.66 -5.66 19.99
N ARG A 30 8.27 -6.83 20.20
CA ARG A 30 8.17 -7.97 19.28
C ARG A 30 6.72 -8.45 19.10
N VAL A 31 6.00 -8.63 20.21
CA VAL A 31 4.59 -9.07 20.15
C VAL A 31 3.70 -8.01 19.50
N VAL A 32 3.98 -6.72 19.70
CA VAL A 32 3.27 -5.64 19.00
C VAL A 32 3.44 -5.77 17.49
N ARG A 33 4.66 -5.99 16.99
CA ARG A 33 4.93 -6.20 15.57
C ARG A 33 4.25 -7.45 15.01
N GLU A 34 4.25 -8.54 15.76
CA GLU A 34 3.49 -9.75 15.39
C GLU A 34 1.98 -9.46 15.25
N LYS A 35 1.41 -8.67 16.18
CA LYS A 35 -0.01 -8.27 16.10
C LYS A 35 -0.30 -7.30 14.96
N ILE A 36 0.61 -6.38 14.65
CA ILE A 36 0.51 -5.52 13.47
C ILE A 36 0.37 -6.39 12.21
N MET A 37 1.28 -7.36 12.02
CA MET A 37 1.25 -8.25 10.86
C MET A 37 -0.04 -9.08 10.82
N ALA A 38 -0.49 -9.61 11.96
CA ALA A 38 -1.73 -10.37 12.04
C ALA A 38 -2.97 -9.52 11.70
N VAL A 39 -3.02 -8.27 12.15
CA VAL A 39 -4.10 -7.34 11.81
C VAL A 39 -4.05 -6.98 10.33
N CYS A 40 -2.87 -6.69 9.77
CA CYS A 40 -2.74 -6.40 8.33
C CYS A 40 -3.18 -7.56 7.43
N ASN A 41 -2.99 -8.81 7.88
CA ASN A 41 -3.44 -9.99 7.13
C ASN A 41 -4.95 -10.26 7.25
N ALA A 42 -5.59 -9.82 8.34
CA ALA A 42 -7.01 -10.05 8.60
C ALA A 42 -7.66 -8.89 9.39
N PRO A 43 -7.74 -7.66 8.83
CA PRO A 43 -8.14 -6.48 9.59
C PRO A 43 -9.62 -6.46 9.93
N GLU A 44 -10.42 -7.27 9.24
CA GLU A 44 -11.86 -7.41 9.46
C GLU A 44 -12.20 -8.53 10.44
N ASN A 45 -11.20 -9.11 11.13
CA ASN A 45 -11.46 -10.14 12.12
C ASN A 45 -12.47 -9.61 13.17
N PRO A 46 -13.62 -10.28 13.37
CA PRO A 46 -14.67 -9.80 14.27
C PRO A 46 -14.18 -9.59 15.71
N THR A 47 -13.16 -10.32 16.14
CA THR A 47 -12.57 -10.18 17.48
C THR A 47 -11.93 -8.80 17.73
N TYR A 48 -11.55 -8.09 16.66
CA TYR A 48 -10.97 -6.76 16.74
C TYR A 48 -12.01 -5.64 16.84
N THR A 49 -13.27 -5.94 16.51
CA THR A 49 -14.35 -4.94 16.57
C THR A 49 -14.64 -4.59 18.02
N LYS A 50 -14.61 -3.31 18.34
CA LYS A 50 -14.92 -2.76 19.65
C LYS A 50 -15.89 -1.59 19.47
N ASN A 51 -16.71 -1.33 20.49
CA ASN A 51 -17.41 -0.06 20.57
C ASN A 51 -16.36 1.00 20.90
N LEU A 52 -15.81 1.67 19.87
CA LEU A 52 -14.84 2.75 19.93
C LEU A 52 -15.24 3.84 18.93
N PRO A 53 -14.84 5.10 19.13
CA PRO A 53 -15.17 6.19 18.22
C PRO A 53 -14.65 5.89 16.81
N GLU A 54 -15.34 6.42 15.80
CA GLU A 54 -14.88 6.40 14.40
C GLU A 54 -14.51 4.99 13.87
N ASN A 55 -15.13 3.93 14.40
CA ASN A 55 -14.89 2.53 14.02
C ASN A 55 -13.44 2.06 14.21
N TYR A 56 -12.75 2.57 15.23
CA TYR A 56 -11.47 1.99 15.64
C TYR A 56 -11.65 0.55 16.16
N GLY A 57 -10.72 -0.32 15.80
CA GLY A 57 -10.56 -1.65 16.35
C GLY A 57 -9.48 -1.69 17.43
N ALA A 58 -9.43 -2.80 18.16
CA ALA A 58 -8.34 -3.07 19.09
C ALA A 58 -7.99 -4.56 19.13
N VAL A 59 -6.69 -4.86 19.18
CA VAL A 59 -6.17 -6.22 19.33
C VAL A 59 -5.37 -6.38 20.62
N ASN A 60 -5.50 -7.54 21.27
CA ASN A 60 -4.74 -7.87 22.47
C ASN A 60 -3.29 -8.15 22.09
N VAL A 61 -2.36 -7.39 22.66
CA VAL A 61 -0.92 -7.66 22.61
C VAL A 61 -0.57 -8.65 23.72
N THR A 62 -1.01 -8.37 24.94
CA THR A 62 -0.97 -9.28 26.09
C THR A 62 -2.32 -9.23 26.84
N ALA A 63 -2.41 -9.84 28.02
CA ALA A 63 -3.59 -9.64 28.88
C ALA A 63 -3.84 -8.16 29.20
N ARG A 64 -2.76 -7.36 29.36
CA ARG A 64 -2.79 -5.97 29.84
C ARG A 64 -2.65 -4.91 28.74
N TYR A 65 -2.13 -5.28 27.57
CA TYR A 65 -1.88 -4.35 26.47
C TYR A 65 -2.82 -4.55 25.30
N ARG A 66 -3.27 -3.44 24.72
CA ARG A 66 -4.19 -3.30 23.60
C ARG A 66 -3.55 -2.36 22.60
N LEU A 67 -3.48 -2.81 21.36
CA LEU A 67 -3.06 -2.03 20.20
C LEU A 67 -4.33 -1.58 19.46
N PHE A 68 -4.47 -0.26 19.31
CA PHE A 68 -5.62 0.40 18.69
C PHE A 68 -5.31 0.78 17.26
N PHE A 69 -6.26 0.52 16.36
CA PHE A 69 -6.07 0.74 14.94
C PHE A 69 -7.37 1.10 14.23
N LYS A 70 -7.27 1.64 13.02
CA LYS A 70 -8.40 1.89 12.12
C LYS A 70 -8.08 1.33 10.74
N THR A 71 -9.06 0.71 10.12
CA THR A 71 -8.94 0.14 8.78
C THR A 71 -9.52 1.10 7.74
N HIS A 72 -8.77 1.39 6.69
CA HIS A 72 -9.23 2.09 5.50
C HIS A 72 -9.23 1.13 4.31
N LYS A 73 -10.41 0.54 4.04
CA LYS A 73 -10.56 -0.58 3.10
C LYS A 73 -10.21 -0.20 1.67
N GLU A 74 -10.59 1.00 1.24
CA GLU A 74 -10.42 1.47 -0.14
C GLU A 74 -8.96 1.47 -0.59
N HIS A 75 -8.02 1.84 0.30
CA HIS A 75 -6.58 1.83 0.01
C HIS A 75 -5.84 0.64 0.63
N ASN A 76 -6.55 -0.34 1.20
CA ASN A 76 -5.96 -1.45 1.94
C ASN A 76 -4.95 -0.98 3.02
N ILE A 77 -5.30 0.04 3.81
CA ILE A 77 -4.44 0.58 4.88
C ILE A 77 -5.00 0.20 6.26
N VAL A 78 -4.12 -0.14 7.20
CA VAL A 78 -4.42 -0.20 8.63
C VAL A 78 -3.56 0.84 9.33
N PHE A 79 -4.20 1.87 9.87
CA PHE A 79 -3.54 2.88 10.68
C PHE A 79 -3.52 2.47 12.15
N PHE A 80 -2.33 2.27 12.69
CA PHE A 80 -2.10 1.94 14.10
C PHE A 80 -1.86 3.22 14.90
N ALA A 81 -2.85 3.58 15.72
CA ALA A 81 -2.89 4.87 16.40
C ALA A 81 -2.19 4.86 17.75
N TRP A 82 -2.29 3.77 18.51
CA TRP A 82 -1.82 3.78 19.89
C TRP A 82 -1.68 2.38 20.47
N ILE A 83 -0.73 2.20 21.39
CA ILE A 83 -0.70 1.09 22.32
C ILE A 83 -0.78 1.66 23.73
N ASN A 84 -1.61 1.07 24.59
CA ASN A 84 -1.67 1.56 25.97
C ASN A 84 -0.37 1.28 26.72
N ASP A 85 -0.03 2.18 27.63
CA ASP A 85 1.13 2.07 28.51
C ASP A 85 0.73 1.50 29.88
N GLU A 86 1.71 1.44 30.79
CA GLU A 86 1.56 0.93 32.15
C GLU A 86 0.68 1.79 33.05
N THR A 87 0.55 3.08 32.74
CA THR A 87 -0.30 4.01 33.51
C THR A 87 -1.79 3.77 33.24
N ALA A 88 -2.12 3.26 32.05
CA ALA A 88 -3.47 2.87 31.65
C ALA A 88 -3.89 1.45 32.10
N ILE A 89 -3.08 0.78 32.94
CA ILE A 89 -3.36 -0.56 33.49
C ILE A 89 -4.10 -0.49 34.84
N HIS A 90 -4.05 0.64 35.56
CA HIS A 90 -4.40 0.73 36.98
C HIS A 90 -5.20 1.98 37.40
N SER A 91 -6.12 2.48 36.57
CA SER A 91 -6.92 3.64 36.95
C SER A 91 -8.13 3.27 37.83
N SER A 92 -8.75 2.10 37.62
CA SER A 92 -10.00 1.75 38.33
C SER A 92 -10.14 0.28 38.75
N GLY A 93 -9.26 -0.62 38.30
CA GLY A 93 -9.36 -2.05 38.58
C GLY A 93 -10.30 -2.83 37.67
N ASP A 94 -10.97 -2.15 36.72
CA ASP A 94 -11.85 -2.77 35.73
C ASP A 94 -11.19 -2.95 34.35
N HIS A 95 -11.61 -4.01 33.65
CA HIS A 95 -11.15 -4.38 32.29
C HIS A 95 -11.40 -3.31 31.19
N GLY A 96 -11.96 -2.15 31.52
CA GLY A 96 -12.37 -1.07 30.61
C GLY A 96 -11.40 0.11 30.48
N ASP A 97 -10.37 0.21 31.33
CA ASP A 97 -9.52 1.41 31.45
C ASP A 97 -8.83 1.81 30.13
N SER A 98 -8.24 0.85 29.43
CA SER A 98 -7.54 1.12 28.16
C SER A 98 -8.46 1.69 27.06
N TYR A 99 -9.72 1.29 27.01
CA TYR A 99 -10.69 1.80 26.02
C TYR A 99 -11.14 3.22 26.35
N GLN A 100 -11.35 3.52 27.64
CA GLN A 100 -11.70 4.86 28.10
C GLN A 100 -10.53 5.82 27.89
N GLU A 101 -9.32 5.39 28.20
CA GLU A 101 -8.12 6.20 28.01
C GLU A 101 -7.85 6.45 26.52
N PHE A 102 -8.03 5.45 25.65
CA PHE A 102 -7.95 5.66 24.20
C PHE A 102 -8.96 6.72 23.74
N ARG A 103 -10.23 6.64 24.18
CA ARG A 103 -11.27 7.63 23.84
C ARG A 103 -10.86 9.03 24.28
N ARG A 104 -10.36 9.17 25.51
CA ARG A 104 -9.91 10.44 26.10
C ARG A 104 -8.73 11.02 25.33
N LYS A 105 -7.70 10.21 25.07
CA LYS A 105 -6.52 10.63 24.30
C LYS A 105 -6.89 11.06 22.88
N LEU A 106 -7.78 10.30 22.23
CA LEU A 106 -8.26 10.59 20.88
C LEU A 106 -9.11 11.87 20.83
N SER A 107 -9.97 12.11 21.83
CA SER A 107 -10.79 13.33 21.89
C SER A 107 -9.96 14.58 22.19
N ASN A 108 -8.90 14.43 22.99
CA ASN A 108 -8.02 15.52 23.36
C ASN A 108 -6.94 15.82 22.31
N GLY A 109 -6.82 15.01 21.26
CA GLY A 109 -5.75 15.15 20.27
C GLY A 109 -4.36 14.79 20.81
N GLU A 110 -4.28 14.04 21.90
CA GLU A 110 -3.00 13.53 22.45
C GLU A 110 -2.42 12.39 21.59
N ILE A 111 -3.29 11.71 20.84
CA ILE A 111 -2.93 10.72 19.83
C ILE A 111 -3.56 11.11 18.51
N GLU A 112 -2.85 10.84 17.42
CA GLU A 112 -3.30 11.19 16.08
C GLU A 112 -4.55 10.39 15.69
N LYS A 113 -5.56 11.11 15.20
CA LYS A 113 -6.66 10.50 14.46
C LYS A 113 -6.16 10.09 13.09
N TYR A 114 -6.69 8.97 12.58
CA TYR A 114 -6.50 8.63 11.19
C TYR A 114 -7.12 9.74 10.33
N GLN A 115 -6.30 10.36 9.50
CA GLN A 115 -6.78 11.25 8.45
C GLN A 115 -6.72 10.47 7.15
N HIS A 116 -7.85 10.44 6.42
CA HIS A 116 -7.89 9.80 5.12
C HIS A 116 -6.86 10.47 4.21
N ILE A 117 -6.06 9.65 3.52
CA ILE A 117 -5.25 10.13 2.40
C ILE A 117 -6.25 10.60 1.34
N VAL A 118 -6.30 11.90 1.10
CA VAL A 118 -7.09 12.48 0.02
C VAL A 118 -6.13 12.75 -1.13
N ILE A 119 -6.40 12.11 -2.27
CA ILE A 119 -5.74 12.45 -3.52
C ILE A 119 -6.43 13.73 -4.03
N ASP A 120 -5.69 14.83 -4.04
CA ASP A 120 -6.20 16.13 -4.49
C ASP A 120 -6.20 16.23 -6.01
N GLU A 121 -5.12 15.73 -6.63
CA GLU A 121 -4.93 15.77 -8.08
C GLU A 121 -4.31 14.46 -8.54
N GLU A 122 -4.90 13.89 -9.59
CA GLU A 122 -4.26 12.87 -10.42
C GLU A 122 -3.96 13.48 -11.77
N ARG A 123 -2.72 13.33 -12.24
CA ARG A 123 -2.31 13.74 -13.58
C ARG A 123 -1.79 12.56 -14.35
N TYR A 124 -2.45 12.24 -15.45
CA TYR A 124 -2.01 11.28 -16.44
C TYR A 124 -1.68 12.01 -17.75
N THR A 125 -0.42 11.98 -18.16
CA THR A 125 0.06 12.64 -19.37
C THR A 125 0.55 11.60 -20.35
N PHE A 126 -0.04 11.56 -21.54
CA PHE A 126 0.39 10.69 -22.63
C PHE A 126 1.16 11.52 -23.65
N ASN A 127 2.49 11.53 -23.55
CA ASN A 127 3.36 12.33 -24.41
C ASN A 127 3.66 11.57 -25.70
N GLY A 128 2.81 11.77 -26.70
CA GLY A 128 2.91 11.17 -28.02
C GLY A 128 1.56 10.75 -28.57
N ALA A 129 1.59 9.96 -29.63
CA ALA A 129 0.42 9.32 -30.21
C ALA A 129 0.81 7.93 -30.73
N TRP A 130 -0.16 7.04 -30.88
CA TRP A 130 0.05 5.82 -31.66
C TRP A 130 0.46 6.18 -33.09
N GLY A 131 1.43 5.45 -33.63
CA GLY A 131 2.17 5.80 -34.85
C GLY A 131 3.50 6.52 -34.59
N ASN A 132 3.73 7.08 -33.39
CA ASN A 132 5.05 7.60 -33.03
C ASN A 132 6.01 6.44 -32.71
N SER A 133 7.28 6.59 -33.09
CA SER A 133 8.34 5.61 -32.78
C SER A 133 8.59 5.45 -31.28
N TYR A 134 8.29 6.48 -30.50
CA TYR A 134 8.46 6.52 -29.06
C TYR A 134 7.32 7.30 -28.39
N ILE A 135 6.82 6.77 -27.28
CA ILE A 135 5.79 7.38 -26.46
C ILE A 135 6.25 7.34 -25.01
N TYR A 136 6.11 8.46 -24.31
CA TYR A 136 6.42 8.58 -22.90
C TYR A 136 5.17 8.96 -22.11
N ILE A 137 4.85 8.18 -21.09
CA ILE A 137 3.64 8.34 -20.29
C ILE A 137 4.06 8.68 -18.87
N GLU A 138 3.47 9.72 -18.31
CA GLU A 138 3.67 10.12 -16.91
C GLU A 138 2.36 9.98 -16.15
N TYR A 139 2.47 9.51 -14.92
CA TYR A 139 1.37 9.48 -13.97
C TYR A 139 1.83 10.04 -12.64
N SER A 140 1.04 10.93 -12.04
CA SER A 140 1.34 11.47 -10.72
C SER A 140 0.10 11.72 -9.89
N ARG A 141 0.28 11.63 -8.57
CA ARG A 141 -0.71 11.90 -7.54
C ARG A 141 -0.20 12.96 -6.59
N HIS A 142 -1.05 13.91 -6.26
CA HIS A 142 -0.83 14.91 -5.22
C HIS A 142 -1.80 14.66 -4.06
N TYR A 143 -1.34 14.83 -2.83
CA TYR A 143 -2.09 14.53 -1.62
C TYR A 143 -2.19 15.76 -0.71
N SER A 144 -3.37 16.07 -0.17
CA SER A 144 -3.58 17.30 0.64
C SER A 144 -2.97 17.25 2.02
N ASN A 145 -2.92 16.06 2.63
CA ASN A 145 -2.81 15.92 4.08
C ASN A 145 -1.65 15.02 4.55
N ASN A 146 -0.70 14.68 3.66
CA ASN A 146 0.41 13.80 4.00
C ASN A 146 1.76 14.54 3.97
N THR A 147 2.75 14.03 4.70
CA THR A 147 4.17 14.40 4.52
C THR A 147 4.67 14.09 3.10
N ARG A 148 3.95 13.24 2.37
CA ARG A 148 4.19 12.86 0.99
C ARG A 148 3.45 13.80 0.03
N LEU A 149 4.17 14.81 -0.47
CA LEU A 149 3.60 15.89 -1.29
C LEU A 149 3.25 15.45 -2.73
N ARG A 150 3.90 14.38 -3.23
CA ARG A 150 3.73 13.89 -4.60
C ARG A 150 4.24 12.45 -4.72
N SER A 151 3.53 11.64 -5.49
CA SER A 151 4.05 10.37 -6.02
C SER A 151 3.94 10.34 -7.53
N SER A 152 4.91 9.74 -8.21
CA SER A 152 4.99 9.69 -9.67
C SER A 152 5.49 8.37 -10.21
N GLY A 153 5.06 8.08 -11.44
CA GLY A 153 5.54 6.96 -12.22
C GLY A 153 5.58 7.32 -13.70
N SER A 154 6.38 6.60 -14.44
CA SER A 154 6.55 6.76 -15.88
C SER A 154 6.57 5.42 -16.59
N LEU A 155 6.14 5.44 -17.85
CA LEU A 155 6.16 4.28 -18.73
C LEU A 155 6.58 4.74 -20.12
N SER A 156 7.56 4.04 -20.69
CA SER A 156 8.04 4.30 -22.06
C SER A 156 7.63 3.17 -22.99
N LEU A 157 7.10 3.51 -24.16
CA LEU A 157 6.77 2.57 -25.22
C LEU A 157 7.60 2.89 -26.47
N THR A 158 8.14 1.87 -27.12
CA THR A 158 8.81 1.97 -28.42
C THR A 158 8.00 1.21 -29.46
N GLN A 159 7.73 1.84 -30.59
CA GLN A 159 7.03 1.16 -31.69
C GLN A 159 7.95 0.13 -32.33
N ILE A 160 7.50 -1.12 -32.41
CA ILE A 160 8.26 -2.21 -33.04
C ILE A 160 7.69 -2.62 -34.39
N LYS A 161 6.38 -2.46 -34.59
CA LYS A 161 5.71 -2.55 -35.90
C LYS A 161 4.42 -1.73 -35.90
N ASP A 162 3.73 -1.70 -37.04
CA ASP A 162 2.43 -1.03 -37.11
C ASP A 162 1.49 -1.60 -36.05
N ARG A 163 0.91 -0.69 -35.26
CA ARG A 163 0.01 -0.98 -34.13
C ARG A 163 0.59 -1.90 -33.04
N GLU A 164 1.91 -2.03 -32.95
CA GLU A 164 2.56 -2.81 -31.90
C GLU A 164 3.69 -2.04 -31.22
N TYR A 165 3.61 -2.02 -29.90
CA TYR A 165 4.52 -1.28 -29.04
C TYR A 165 5.13 -2.18 -27.99
N GLN A 166 6.45 -2.05 -27.78
CA GLN A 166 7.13 -2.71 -26.67
C GLN A 166 7.24 -1.73 -25.50
N ILE A 167 6.90 -2.18 -24.30
CA ILE A 167 7.22 -1.47 -23.06
C ILE A 167 8.74 -1.53 -22.86
N SER A 168 9.38 -0.37 -22.96
CA SER A 168 10.84 -0.24 -22.81
C SER A 168 11.25 0.02 -21.36
N SER A 169 10.40 0.70 -20.58
CA SER A 169 10.62 0.91 -19.15
C SER A 169 9.31 1.19 -18.42
N ILE A 170 9.27 0.82 -17.14
CA ILE A 170 8.25 1.23 -16.18
C ILE A 170 8.99 1.62 -14.90
N GLU A 171 8.81 2.86 -14.46
CA GLU A 171 9.38 3.37 -13.21
C GLU A 171 8.24 3.90 -12.35
N VAL A 172 8.23 3.54 -11.07
CA VAL A 172 7.23 4.03 -10.11
C VAL A 172 7.88 4.23 -8.76
N ASP A 173 7.39 5.21 -8.00
CA ASP A 173 7.81 5.39 -6.61
C ASP A 173 7.51 4.13 -5.79
N GLU A 174 8.56 3.48 -5.26
CA GLU A 174 8.47 2.18 -4.60
C GLU A 174 7.49 2.15 -3.40
N GLU A 175 7.37 3.29 -2.71
CA GLU A 175 6.49 3.40 -1.56
C GLU A 175 5.02 3.66 -1.94
N GLU A 176 4.69 3.90 -3.22
CA GLU A 176 3.31 4.10 -3.70
C GLU A 176 2.72 2.84 -4.35
N LYS A 177 2.06 2.01 -3.53
CA LYS A 177 1.41 0.79 -4.00
C LYS A 177 0.22 1.12 -4.91
N GLY A 178 0.14 0.45 -6.04
CA GLY A 178 -0.93 0.63 -7.01
C GLY A 178 -0.61 1.61 -8.13
N LEU A 179 0.41 2.47 -7.97
CA LEU A 179 0.77 3.45 -9.00
C LEU A 179 1.09 2.80 -10.36
N ALA A 180 1.86 1.72 -10.35
CA ALA A 180 2.15 0.93 -11.56
C ALA A 180 0.87 0.33 -12.15
N SER A 181 -0.02 -0.19 -11.31
CA SER A 181 -1.30 -0.74 -11.75
C SER A 181 -2.17 0.33 -12.42
N ASP A 182 -2.27 1.51 -11.84
CA ASP A 182 -3.10 2.59 -12.39
C ASP A 182 -2.52 3.17 -13.68
N LEU A 183 -1.20 3.34 -13.74
CA LEU A 183 -0.47 3.73 -14.94
C LEU A 183 -0.68 2.72 -16.08
N LEU A 184 -0.52 1.43 -15.80
CA LEU A 184 -0.73 0.36 -16.78
C LEU A 184 -2.20 0.26 -17.21
N SER A 185 -3.14 0.31 -16.28
CA SER A 185 -4.58 0.23 -16.58
C SER A 185 -4.99 1.32 -17.56
N ARG A 186 -4.67 2.59 -17.26
CA ARG A 186 -5.03 3.73 -18.13
C ARG A 186 -4.36 3.63 -19.51
N THR A 187 -3.11 3.16 -19.54
CA THR A 187 -2.37 2.97 -20.79
C THR A 187 -3.00 1.88 -21.65
N PHE A 188 -3.40 0.77 -21.03
CA PHE A 188 -3.99 -0.36 -21.75
C PHE A 188 -5.45 -0.13 -22.13
N ASP A 189 -6.23 0.61 -21.34
CA ASP A 189 -7.56 1.07 -21.74
C ASP A 189 -7.49 1.92 -23.01
N ARG A 190 -6.42 2.71 -23.17
CA ARG A 190 -6.17 3.49 -24.39
C ARG A 190 -5.69 2.59 -25.53
N ALA A 191 -4.78 1.67 -25.26
CA ALA A 191 -4.31 0.70 -26.24
C ALA A 191 -5.47 -0.13 -26.82
N ASP A 192 -6.40 -0.58 -25.99
CA ASP A 192 -7.58 -1.35 -26.41
C ASP A 192 -8.48 -0.54 -27.34
N LYS A 193 -8.82 0.70 -26.96
CA LYS A 193 -9.65 1.60 -27.78
C LYS A 193 -9.07 1.82 -29.18
N ASP A 194 -7.75 1.89 -29.26
CA ASP A 194 -7.03 2.14 -30.51
C ASP A 194 -6.58 0.84 -31.19
N GLY A 195 -6.90 -0.33 -30.63
CA GLY A 195 -6.54 -1.67 -31.11
C GLY A 195 -5.03 -1.88 -31.24
N ILE A 196 -4.28 -1.51 -30.21
CA ILE A 196 -2.83 -1.58 -30.12
C ILE A 196 -2.41 -2.83 -29.35
N THR A 197 -1.48 -3.59 -29.93
CA THR A 197 -0.80 -4.70 -29.26
C THR A 197 0.37 -4.16 -28.46
N VAL A 198 0.55 -4.67 -27.23
CA VAL A 198 1.67 -4.28 -26.37
C VAL A 198 2.51 -5.50 -26.01
N THR A 199 3.82 -5.38 -26.09
CA THR A 199 4.78 -6.42 -25.70
C THR A 199 5.67 -5.97 -24.54
N PHE A 200 6.24 -6.92 -23.81
CA PHE A 200 7.19 -6.65 -22.73
C PHE A 200 8.19 -7.79 -22.56
N ASP A 201 9.47 -7.44 -22.47
CA ASP A 201 10.55 -8.40 -22.26
C ASP A 201 10.85 -8.48 -20.77
N LEU A 202 10.46 -9.59 -20.13
CA LEU A 202 10.71 -9.84 -18.72
C LEU A 202 12.00 -10.64 -18.54
N PHE A 203 13.08 -9.98 -18.15
CA PHE A 203 14.35 -10.64 -17.87
C PHE A 203 14.26 -11.55 -16.63
N LEU A 204 14.69 -12.81 -16.76
CA LEU A 204 14.58 -13.85 -15.74
C LEU A 204 15.48 -13.60 -14.51
N LYS A 205 16.50 -12.75 -14.65
CA LYS A 205 17.41 -12.33 -13.57
C LYS A 205 16.84 -11.20 -12.70
N THR A 206 15.61 -10.75 -12.94
CA THR A 206 15.00 -9.63 -12.21
C THR A 206 14.66 -10.01 -10.77
N ARG A 207 15.01 -9.15 -9.80
CA ARG A 207 14.80 -9.39 -8.35
C ARG A 207 13.34 -9.65 -7.93
N ASN A 208 12.37 -9.19 -8.72
CA ASN A 208 10.95 -9.27 -8.42
C ASN A 208 10.16 -10.07 -9.48
N LEU A 209 10.78 -11.11 -10.07
CA LEU A 209 10.21 -11.88 -11.19
C LEU A 209 8.74 -12.29 -10.98
N ASP A 210 8.40 -12.90 -9.83
CA ASP A 210 7.04 -13.36 -9.55
C ASP A 210 6.02 -12.21 -9.47
N LYS A 211 6.43 -11.06 -8.92
CA LYS A 211 5.56 -9.87 -8.87
C LYS A 211 5.34 -9.30 -10.26
N SER A 212 6.38 -9.25 -11.09
CA SER A 212 6.29 -8.81 -12.47
C SER A 212 5.38 -9.72 -13.28
N ARG A 213 5.54 -11.05 -13.18
CA ARG A 213 4.64 -12.03 -13.82
C ARG A 213 3.20 -11.85 -13.38
N HIS A 214 2.97 -11.71 -12.07
CA HIS A 214 1.62 -11.48 -11.53
C HIS A 214 0.99 -10.20 -12.09
N LEU A 215 1.77 -9.11 -12.20
CA LEU A 215 1.31 -7.85 -12.77
C LEU A 215 0.97 -7.99 -14.26
N LEU A 216 1.82 -8.66 -15.04
CA LEU A 216 1.58 -8.92 -16.46
C LEU A 216 0.31 -9.76 -16.67
N GLN A 217 0.15 -10.84 -15.92
CA GLN A 217 -1.05 -11.68 -15.93
C GLN A 217 -2.32 -10.91 -15.55
N LYS A 218 -2.22 -10.01 -14.55
CA LYS A 218 -3.34 -9.15 -14.13
C LYS A 218 -3.85 -8.26 -15.28
N TYR A 219 -2.98 -7.88 -16.21
CA TYR A 219 -3.30 -7.05 -17.37
C TYR A 219 -3.38 -7.84 -18.68
N ASP A 220 -3.67 -9.14 -18.57
CA ASP A 220 -3.95 -10.03 -19.71
C ASP A 220 -2.79 -10.16 -20.69
N PHE A 221 -1.56 -10.03 -20.20
CA PHE A 221 -0.41 -10.49 -20.96
C PHE A 221 -0.32 -12.01 -20.89
N GLU A 222 0.06 -12.59 -22.02
CA GLU A 222 0.36 -14.01 -22.17
C GLU A 222 1.83 -14.16 -22.55
N ILE A 223 2.45 -15.27 -22.13
CA ILE A 223 3.80 -15.61 -22.58
C ILE A 223 3.72 -15.99 -24.06
N PHE A 224 4.41 -15.25 -24.91
CA PHE A 224 4.52 -15.53 -26.34
C PHE A 224 5.73 -16.40 -26.64
N GLU A 225 6.88 -16.05 -26.07
CA GLU A 225 8.15 -16.75 -26.28
C GLU A 225 8.99 -16.73 -24.99
N THR A 226 9.83 -17.74 -24.82
CA THR A 226 10.75 -17.85 -23.69
C THR A 226 12.14 -18.17 -24.19
N ASP A 227 13.14 -17.43 -23.71
CA ASP A 227 14.55 -17.72 -23.89
C ASP A 227 15.20 -18.10 -22.54
N SER A 228 16.47 -18.50 -22.57
CA SER A 228 17.32 -18.69 -21.41
C SER A 228 17.43 -17.46 -20.50
N ASP A 229 17.31 -16.25 -21.04
CA ASP A 229 17.51 -15.00 -20.29
C ASP A 229 16.25 -14.16 -20.05
N TYR A 230 15.18 -14.35 -20.83
CA TYR A 230 13.97 -13.54 -20.75
C TYR A 230 12.69 -14.28 -21.19
N GLU A 231 11.54 -13.74 -20.80
CA GLU A 231 10.22 -14.11 -21.32
C GLU A 231 9.66 -12.94 -22.12
N LEU A 232 9.23 -13.17 -23.36
CA LEU A 232 8.48 -12.20 -24.15
C LEU A 232 7.00 -12.37 -23.84
N TRP A 233 6.42 -11.33 -23.26
CA TRP A 233 4.99 -11.26 -22.94
C TRP A 233 4.27 -10.39 -23.97
N ILE A 234 3.11 -10.84 -24.41
CA ILE A 234 2.26 -10.12 -25.38
C ILE A 234 0.87 -9.89 -24.80
N ARG A 235 0.33 -8.70 -25.03
CA ARG A 235 -1.05 -8.32 -24.74
C ARG A 235 -1.72 -7.87 -26.02
N ASN A 236 -2.69 -8.64 -26.47
CA ASN A 236 -3.55 -8.27 -27.60
C ASN A 236 -4.63 -7.27 -27.14
N PRO A 237 -5.09 -6.36 -28.02
CA PRO A 237 -6.14 -5.43 -27.67
C PRO A 237 -7.47 -6.16 -27.42
N LYS A 238 -8.21 -5.71 -26.40
CA LYS A 238 -9.56 -6.20 -26.13
C LYS A 238 -10.58 -5.54 -27.05
N HIS A 239 -11.55 -6.31 -27.53
CA HIS A 239 -12.70 -5.84 -28.31
C HIS A 239 -13.84 -5.35 -27.41
#